data_AF-A0A2P5GI33-F1
#
_entry.id   AF-A0A2P5GI33-F1
#
_cell.length_a   1.000
_cell.length_b   1.000
_cell.length_c   1.000
_cell.angle_alpha   90.00
_cell.angle_beta   90.00
_cell.angle_gamma   90.00
#
_symmetry.space_group_name_H-M   'P 1'
#
loop_
_entity.id
_entity.type
_entity.pdbx_description
1 polymer ?
#
loop_
_entity_poly.entity_id
_entity_poly.type
_entity_poly.pdbx_seq_one_letter_code
_entity_poly.pdbx_strand_id
1 'polypeptide(L)'
;MTLKTNLFQGWFIGATIFTCFTTGNYISEQYFEGSQIPWLFTAVAALIINWWGCAIIKDFSATPSEEATPSDNPSELKTQL
;
A
#
# COMPACT_ATOMS: atom_id res chain seq x y z
N MET A 1 9.38 -7.79 8.26
CA MET A 1 9.33 -7.20 6.90
C MET A 1 10.62 -7.48 6.17
N THR A 2 10.53 -7.89 4.91
CA THR A 2 11.72 -8.07 4.06
C THR A 2 12.21 -6.71 3.54
N LEU A 3 13.48 -6.62 3.13
CA LEU A 3 14.04 -5.41 2.52
C LEU A 3 13.24 -4.93 1.30
N LYS A 4 12.71 -5.89 0.51
CA LYS A 4 11.84 -5.61 -0.64
C LYS A 4 10.51 -4.95 -0.22
N THR A 5 9.88 -5.43 0.85
CA THR A 5 8.66 -4.80 1.39
C THR A 5 8.92 -3.38 1.89
N ASN A 6 10.03 -3.16 2.60
CA ASN A 6 10.39 -1.84 3.12
C ASN A 6 10.67 -0.84 1.98
N LEU A 7 11.33 -1.29 0.91
CA LEU A 7 11.59 -0.47 -0.27
C LEU A 7 10.29 -0.08 -0.97
N PHE A 8 9.38 -1.04 -1.16
CA PHE A 8 8.07 -0.77 -1.77
C PHE A 8 7.22 0.16 -0.91
N GLN A 9 7.22 -0.03 0.40
CA GLN A 9 6.50 0.84 1.33
C GLN A 9 7.07 2.26 1.31
N GLY A 10 8.40 2.41 1.32
CA GLY A 10 9.05 3.72 1.20
C GLY A 10 8.73 4.42 -0.12
N TRP A 11 8.77 3.68 -1.23
CA TRP A 11 8.39 4.18 -2.56
C TRP A 11 6.92 4.62 -2.61
N PHE A 12 6.01 3.81 -2.08
CA PHE A 12 4.58 4.12 -2.01
C PHE A 12 4.32 5.41 -1.22
N ILE A 13 4.95 5.56 -0.05
CA ILE A 13 4.82 6.75 0.78
C ILE A 13 5.34 7.98 0.03
N GLY A 14 6.52 7.87 -0.58
CA GLY A 14 7.13 8.96 -1.35
C GLY A 14 6.26 9.39 -2.53
N ALA A 15 5.78 8.44 -3.34
CA ALA A 15 4.91 8.71 -4.47
C ALA A 15 3.57 9.34 -4.05
N THR A 16 2.98 8.88 -2.94
CA THR A 16 1.73 9.41 -2.40
C THR A 16 1.89 10.86 -1.95
N ILE A 17 2.94 11.16 -1.19
CA ILE A 17 3.23 12.53 -0.72
C ILE A 17 3.48 13.43 -1.92
N PHE A 18 4.34 13.02 -2.85
CA PHE A 18 4.65 13.80 -4.05
C PHE A 18 3.41 14.11 -4.86
N THR A 19 2.56 13.12 -5.10
CA THR A 19 1.33 13.29 -5.89
C THR A 19 0.37 14.24 -5.17
N CYS A 20 0.07 14.00 -3.89
CA CYS A 20 -0.87 14.82 -3.13
C CYS A 20 -0.41 16.28 -3.04
N PHE A 21 0.87 16.52 -2.77
CA PHE A 21 1.41 17.88 -2.65
C PHE A 21 1.47 18.59 -4.00
N THR A 22 1.88 17.89 -5.07
CA THR A 22 1.88 18.45 -6.43
C THR A 22 0.46 18.83 -6.86
N THR A 23 -0.51 17.95 -6.64
CA THR A 23 -1.91 18.23 -6.92
C THR A 23 -2.46 19.37 -6.05
N GLY A 24 -2.11 19.41 -4.78
CA GLY A 24 -2.53 20.48 -3.86
C GLY A 24 -2.02 21.85 -4.28
N ASN A 25 -0.75 21.92 -4.69
CA ASN A 25 -0.15 23.14 -5.25
C ASN A 25 -0.84 23.55 -6.55
N TYR A 26 -1.07 22.60 -7.47
CA TYR A 26 -1.74 22.88 -8.73
C TYR A 26 -3.17 23.43 -8.51
N ILE A 27 -3.94 22.81 -7.61
CA ILE A 27 -5.31 23.26 -7.30
C ILE A 27 -5.28 24.63 -6.60
N SER A 28 -4.33 24.85 -5.69
CA SER A 28 -4.15 26.12 -5.00
C SER A 28 -3.87 27.27 -5.96
N GLU A 29 -2.97 27.07 -6.91
CA GLU A 29 -2.59 28.09 -7.87
C GLU A 29 -3.72 28.38 -8.88
N GLN A 30 -4.46 27.36 -9.30
CA GLN A 30 -5.52 27.50 -10.31
C GLN A 30 -6.85 28.03 -9.76
N TYR A 31 -7.22 27.67 -8.52
CA TYR A 31 -8.57 27.92 -7.99
C TYR A 31 -8.61 28.76 -6.71
N PHE A 32 -7.47 28.96 -6.03
CA PHE A 32 -7.43 29.63 -4.73
C PHE A 32 -6.35 30.72 -4.65
N GLU A 33 -5.88 31.25 -5.78
CA GLU A 33 -4.88 32.34 -5.85
C GLU A 33 -3.61 32.06 -5.02
N GLY A 34 -3.20 30.80 -4.90
CA GLY A 34 -2.04 30.40 -4.09
C GLY A 34 -2.32 30.27 -2.59
N SER A 35 -3.59 30.22 -2.16
CA SER A 35 -3.96 29.97 -0.76
C SER A 35 -3.43 28.63 -0.25
N GLN A 36 -3.00 28.57 1.02
CA GLN A 36 -2.53 27.33 1.66
C GLN A 36 -3.64 26.35 2.06
N ILE A 37 -4.93 26.72 1.91
CA ILE A 37 -6.05 25.88 2.31
C ILE A 37 -6.04 24.51 1.57
N PRO A 38 -5.87 24.45 0.25
CA PRO A 38 -5.84 23.18 -0.49
C PRO A 38 -4.66 22.29 -0.09
N TRP A 39 -3.54 22.91 0.30
CA TRP A 39 -2.37 22.19 0.80
C TRP A 39 -2.70 21.36 2.05
N LEU A 40 -3.49 21.94 2.96
CA LEU A 40 -3.95 21.26 4.18
C LEU A 40 -4.83 20.05 3.85
N PHE A 41 -5.77 20.19 2.91
CA PHE A 41 -6.62 19.09 2.46
C PHE A 41 -5.81 17.98 1.81
N THR A 42 -4.85 18.32 0.96
CA THR A 42 -3.99 17.32 0.32
C THR A 42 -3.03 16.65 1.29
N ALA A 43 -2.58 17.35 2.34
CA ALA A 43 -1.76 16.75 3.39
C ALA A 43 -2.58 15.74 4.22
N VAL A 44 -3.83 16.07 4.55
CA VAL A 44 -4.75 15.14 5.23
C VAL A 44 -5.05 13.93 4.34
N ALA A 45 -5.28 14.13 3.04
CA ALA A 45 -5.47 13.04 2.10
C ALA A 45 -4.23 12.12 2.03
N ALA A 46 -3.03 12.69 1.97
CA ALA A 46 -1.78 11.93 1.97
C ALA A 46 -1.62 11.09 3.24
N LEU A 47 -1.98 11.62 4.42
CA LEU A 47 -1.97 10.89 5.67
C LEU A 47 -2.94 9.71 5.66
N ILE A 48 -4.17 9.93 5.19
CA ILE A 48 -5.18 8.87 5.08
C ILE A 48 -4.67 7.78 4.14
N ILE A 49 -4.24 8.13 2.93
CA ILE A 49 -3.76 7.15 1.94
C ILE A 49 -2.56 6.36 2.48
N ASN A 50 -1.60 7.04 3.12
CA ASN A 50 -0.44 6.36 3.72
C ASN A 50 -0.83 5.42 4.87
N TRP A 51 -1.81 5.79 5.68
CA TRP A 51 -2.28 4.97 6.78
C TRP A 51 -2.87 3.65 6.28
N TRP A 52 -3.84 3.73 5.35
CA TRP A 52 -4.49 2.55 4.77
C TRP A 52 -3.54 1.75 3.88
N GLY A 53 -2.75 2.42 3.05
CA GLY A 53 -1.77 1.78 2.17
C GLY A 53 -0.69 1.02 2.94
N CYS A 54 -0.17 1.57 4.04
CA CYS A 54 0.79 0.85 4.87
C CYS A 54 0.18 -0.38 5.56
N ALA A 55 -1.10 -0.33 5.95
CA ALA A 55 -1.79 -1.49 6.51
C ALA A 55 -1.94 -2.62 5.46
N ILE A 56 -2.31 -2.26 4.24
CA ILE A 56 -2.46 -3.20 3.12
C ILE A 56 -1.11 -3.80 2.69
N ILE A 57 -0.05 -2.98 2.60
CA ILE A 57 1.30 -3.46 2.26
C ILE A 57 1.83 -4.42 3.32
N LYS A 58 1.52 -4.17 4.60
CA LYS A 58 1.81 -5.11 5.69
C LYS A 58 1.10 -6.43 5.49
N ASP A 59 -0.18 -6.41 5.15
CA ASP A 59 -1.01 -7.60 4.93
C ASP A 59 -0.48 -8.46 3.77
N PHE A 60 -0.18 -7.85 2.62
CA PHE A 60 0.46 -8.53 1.49
C PHE A 60 1.84 -9.12 1.83
N SER A 61 2.58 -8.48 2.74
CA SER A 61 3.90 -8.97 3.18
C SER A 61 3.84 -10.02 4.27
N ALA A 62 2.71 -10.08 5.00
CA ALA A 62 2.42 -11.00 6.08
C ALA A 62 1.69 -12.26 5.59
N THR A 63 1.33 -12.30 4.30
CA THR A 63 0.90 -13.51 3.61
C THR A 63 2.15 -14.21 3.04
N PRO A 64 2.84 -15.11 3.77
CA PRO A 64 3.62 -16.13 3.11
C PRO A 64 2.63 -16.99 2.35
N SER A 65 2.89 -17.25 1.07
CA SER A 65 2.19 -18.20 0.21
C SER A 65 1.43 -19.28 0.99
N GLU A 66 0.13 -19.08 1.22
CA GLU A 66 -0.80 -20.17 1.50
C GLU A 66 -1.37 -20.67 0.16
N GLU A 67 -0.48 -20.86 -0.81
CA GLU A 67 -0.78 -21.55 -2.05
C GLU A 67 0.37 -22.55 -2.31
N ALA A 68 0.29 -23.64 -1.55
CA ALA A 68 0.69 -25.01 -1.88
C ALA A 68 0.89 -25.78 -0.57
N THR A 69 -0.21 -26.22 0.04
CA THR A 69 -0.18 -27.53 0.71
C THR A 69 -0.51 -28.55 -0.39
N PRO A 70 0.47 -29.26 -0.97
CA PRO A 70 0.19 -30.64 -1.33
C PRO A 70 -0.18 -31.31 -0.01
N SER A 71 -1.44 -31.71 0.10
CA SER A 71 -1.88 -32.65 1.11
C SER A 71 -1.19 -33.99 0.86
N ASP A 72 0.10 -34.09 1.20
CA ASP A 72 0.80 -35.37 1.36
C ASP A 72 0.36 -35.97 2.70
N ASN A 73 -0.89 -36.41 2.74
CA ASN A 73 -1.37 -37.33 3.75
C ASN A 73 -1.12 -38.75 3.20
N PRO A 74 -0.16 -39.53 3.73
CA PRO A 74 0.18 -40.86 3.22
C PRO A 74 -0.90 -41.93 3.52
N SER A 75 -2.15 -41.53 3.67
CA SER A 75 -3.27 -42.39 4.08
C SER A 75 -4.16 -42.86 2.92
N GLU A 76 -3.96 -42.37 1.69
CA GLU A 76 -4.63 -42.91 0.49
C GLU A 76 -3.87 -44.09 -0.16
N LEU A 77 -2.94 -44.73 0.56
CA LEU A 77 -2.42 -46.06 0.19
C LEU A 77 -3.32 -47.16 0.76
N LYS A 78 -4.63 -47.09 0.51
CA LYS A 78 -5.51 -48.25 0.62
C LYS A 78 -6.47 -48.30 -0.57
N THR A 79 -6.33 -49.39 -1.31
CA THR A 79 -7.47 -50.07 -1.94
C THR A 79 -8.04 -49.40 -3.19
N GLN A 80 -7.24 -49.34 -4.26
CA GLN A 80 -7.76 -49.43 -5.64
C GLN A 80 -6.70 -50.07 -6.55
N LEU A 81 -6.57 -51.40 -6.46
CA LEU A 81 -6.51 -52.40 -7.55
C LEU A 81 -5.90 -53.71 -7.05
#